data_AF-R7RP87-F1
#
_entry.id   AF-R7RP87-F1
#
_cell.length_a   1.000
_cell.length_b   1.000
_cell.length_c   1.000
_cell.angle_alpha   90.00
_cell.angle_beta   90.00
_cell.angle_gamma   90.00
#
_symmetry.space_group_name_H-M   'P 1'
#
loop_
_entity.id
_entity.type
_entity.pdbx_description
1 polymer ?
#
loop_
_entity_poly.entity_id
_entity_poly.type
_entity_poly.pdbx_seq_one_letter_code
_entity_poly.pdbx_strand_id
1 'polypeptide(L)'
;MIFRPMEVKNLKKGKWIDVEIAEGDVRVLRRNYCGVYELFSKDNPRKVEYFNDLQLFKIRYGTLVKKFPLINISKQRFDIYIVAEKLDLPSLLKWFSNYGEVKLKKSINIDSERIDYYTWSSYSDVCTCEFQIVTSSEGYTINISKEPFEKIKKVS
;
A
#
# COMPACT_ATOMS: atom_id res chain seq x y z
N MET A 1 23.90 0.78 -9.66
CA MET A 1 22.57 0.15 -9.68
C MET A 1 21.77 0.74 -8.55
N ILE A 2 20.58 1.27 -8.86
CA ILE A 2 19.68 1.88 -7.87
C ILE A 2 18.61 0.84 -7.52
N PHE A 3 18.36 0.62 -6.23
CA PHE A 3 17.37 -0.35 -5.75
C PHE A 3 16.13 0.35 -5.20
N ARG A 4 14.97 -0.28 -5.31
CA ARG A 4 13.79 0.08 -4.50
C ARG A 4 13.96 -0.49 -3.08
N PRO A 5 13.40 0.16 -2.03
CA PRO A 5 13.58 -0.28 -0.65
C PRO A 5 13.27 -1.76 -0.41
N MET A 6 12.24 -2.31 -1.09
CA MET A 6 11.86 -3.71 -0.96
C MET A 6 12.86 -4.70 -1.58
N GLU A 7 13.60 -4.30 -2.61
CA GLU A 7 14.56 -5.12 -3.35
C GLU A 7 15.88 -5.30 -2.61
N VAL A 8 16.16 -4.43 -1.64
CA VAL A 8 17.40 -4.42 -0.88
C VAL A 8 17.57 -5.74 -0.11
N LYS A 9 18.62 -6.50 -0.42
CA LYS A 9 19.04 -7.65 0.38
C LYS A 9 19.92 -7.20 1.55
N ASN A 10 20.10 -8.08 2.53
CA ASN A 10 20.99 -7.79 3.66
C ASN A 10 22.37 -7.35 3.18
N LEU A 11 22.80 -6.18 3.65
CA LEU A 11 24.11 -5.62 3.31
C LEU A 11 25.17 -6.21 4.23
N LYS A 12 26.36 -6.46 3.68
CA LYS A 12 27.55 -6.72 4.50
C LYS A 12 27.97 -5.42 5.21
N LYS A 13 28.61 -5.55 6.38
CA LYS A 13 29.16 -4.40 7.11
C LYS A 13 30.14 -3.62 6.21
N GLY A 14 30.10 -2.30 6.29
CA GLY A 14 30.88 -1.37 5.47
C GLY A 14 30.41 -1.23 4.02
N LYS A 15 29.36 -1.94 3.59
CA LYS A 15 28.82 -1.82 2.23
C LYS A 15 27.69 -0.81 2.17
N TRP A 16 27.54 -0.20 1.01
CA TRP A 16 26.47 0.72 0.68
C TRP A 16 25.91 0.43 -0.71
N ILE A 17 24.68 0.89 -0.93
CA ILE A 17 23.97 0.85 -2.20
C ILE A 17 23.20 2.16 -2.37
N ASP A 18 22.86 2.49 -3.61
CA ASP A 18 21.93 3.57 -3.90
C ASP A 18 20.49 3.04 -3.86
N VAL A 19 19.59 3.76 -3.20
CA VAL A 19 18.18 3.41 -3.04
C VAL A 19 17.29 4.59 -3.41
N GLU A 20 16.25 4.33 -4.20
CA GLU A 20 15.25 5.34 -4.56
C GLU A 20 14.04 5.21 -3.64
N ILE A 21 13.93 6.12 -2.65
CA ILE A 21 12.90 6.06 -1.60
C ILE A 21 11.57 6.71 -2.01
N ALA A 22 11.61 7.61 -2.99
CA ALA A 22 10.48 8.21 -3.67
C ALA A 22 10.90 8.55 -5.10
N GLU A 23 9.94 8.79 -6.00
CA GLU A 23 10.25 9.16 -7.40
C GLU A 23 11.21 10.36 -7.45
N GLY A 24 12.42 10.13 -7.96
CA GLY A 24 13.49 11.13 -8.01
C GLY A 24 14.30 11.37 -6.72
N ASP A 25 13.90 10.84 -5.56
CA ASP A 25 14.67 10.91 -4.30
C ASP A 25 15.57 9.67 -4.15
N VAL A 26 16.83 9.79 -4.61
CA VAL A 26 17.86 8.75 -4.52
C VAL A 26 18.81 9.05 -3.37
N ARG A 27 18.94 8.09 -2.44
CA ARG A 27 19.79 8.18 -1.26
C ARG A 27 20.74 6.99 -1.16
N VAL A 28 21.77 7.11 -0.33
CA VAL A 28 22.71 6.04 -0.04
C VAL A 28 22.25 5.30 1.21
N LEU A 29 22.00 4.00 1.10
CA LEU A 29 21.81 3.11 2.24
C LEU A 29 23.12 2.38 2.53
N ARG A 30 23.71 2.63 3.69
CA ARG A 30 24.95 2.01 4.16
C ARG A 30 24.67 1.14 5.39
N ARG A 31 25.27 -0.05 5.48
CA ARG A 31 25.39 -0.77 6.76
C ARG A 31 26.76 -0.51 7.34
N ASN A 32 26.85 0.23 8.44
CA ASN A 32 28.13 0.60 9.04
C ASN A 32 28.83 -0.61 9.70
N TYR A 33 30.05 -0.41 10.19
CA TYR A 33 30.85 -1.48 10.83
C TYR A 33 30.25 -1.97 12.16
N CYS A 34 29.48 -1.12 12.83
CA CYS A 34 28.70 -1.49 14.01
C CYS A 34 27.48 -2.35 13.66
N GLY A 35 27.09 -2.43 12.37
CA GLY A 35 25.98 -3.23 11.89
C GLY A 35 24.65 -2.48 11.74
N VAL A 36 24.63 -1.18 12.06
CA VAL A 36 23.48 -0.27 11.93
C VAL A 36 23.35 0.19 10.48
N TYR A 37 22.11 0.35 10.03
CA TYR A 37 21.81 0.90 8.71
C TYR A 37 21.65 2.42 8.76
N GLU A 38 22.21 3.10 7.78
CA GLU A 38 22.28 4.55 7.66
C GLU A 38 21.77 4.97 6.28
N LEU A 39 20.82 5.90 6.24
CA LEU A 39 20.29 6.46 5.00
C LEU A 39 20.61 7.96 4.94
N PHE A 40 21.26 8.39 3.87
CA PHE A 40 21.65 9.80 3.70
C PHE A 40 21.69 10.21 2.23
N SER A 41 21.56 11.51 1.96
CA SER A 41 21.74 12.05 0.60
C SER A 41 23.24 12.20 0.29
N LYS A 42 23.63 11.96 -0.97
CA LYS A 42 25.01 12.21 -1.44
C LYS A 42 25.39 13.68 -1.32
N ASP A 43 24.45 14.58 -1.54
CA ASP A 43 24.67 16.02 -1.50
C ASP A 43 24.76 16.56 -0.06
N ASN A 44 24.20 15.83 0.90
CA ASN A 44 24.28 16.18 2.31
C ASN A 44 24.45 14.95 3.22
N PRO A 45 25.67 14.40 3.33
CA PRO A 45 25.94 13.20 4.11
C PRO A 45 25.89 13.43 5.63
N ARG A 46 25.73 14.67 6.09
CA ARG A 46 25.62 14.99 7.54
C ARG A 46 24.23 14.70 8.10
N LYS A 47 23.20 14.70 7.25
CA LYS A 47 21.83 14.37 7.65
C LYS A 47 21.58 12.88 7.44
N VAL A 48 21.84 12.10 8.49
CA VAL A 48 21.76 10.64 8.46
C VAL A 48 20.53 10.16 9.24
N GLU A 49 19.76 9.27 8.63
CA GLU A 49 18.72 8.50 9.32
C GLU A 49 19.25 7.11 9.68
N TYR A 50 19.01 6.68 10.92
CA TYR A 50 19.53 5.41 11.43
C TYR A 50 18.42 4.38 11.61
N PHE A 51 18.73 3.13 11.26
CA PHE A 51 17.86 1.96 11.42
C PHE A 51 18.64 0.82 12.07
N ASN A 52 18.09 0.27 13.16
CA ASN A 52 18.71 -0.83 13.88
C ASN A 52 18.77 -2.12 13.05
N ASP A 53 17.82 -2.29 12.12
CA ASP A 53 17.80 -3.40 11.18
C ASP A 53 17.24 -2.96 9.81
N LEU A 54 17.40 -3.84 8.82
CA LEU A 54 16.96 -3.59 7.45
C LEU A 54 15.43 -3.57 7.31
N GLN A 55 14.70 -4.31 8.16
CA GLN A 55 13.24 -4.35 8.10
C GLN A 55 12.65 -2.98 8.45
N LEU A 56 13.21 -2.27 9.44
CA LEU A 56 12.76 -0.91 9.78
C LEU A 56 12.92 0.07 8.61
N PHE A 57 14.05 -0.01 7.89
CA PHE A 57 14.24 0.75 6.65
C PHE A 57 13.18 0.40 5.60
N LYS A 58 12.96 -0.90 5.36
CA LYS A 58 11.96 -1.40 4.42
C LYS A 58 10.54 -1.04 4.80
N ILE A 59 10.22 -1.01 6.08
CA ILE A 59 8.90 -0.60 6.58
C ILE A 59 8.73 0.89 6.36
N ARG A 60 9.74 1.72 6.66
CA ARG A 60 9.63 3.18 6.53
C ARG A 60 9.43 3.64 5.08
N TYR A 61 10.22 3.10 4.15
CA TYR A 61 10.26 3.54 2.75
C TYR A 61 9.76 2.52 1.73
N GLY A 62 9.41 1.31 2.17
CA GLY A 62 8.73 0.35 1.30
C GLY A 62 7.38 0.89 0.83
N THR A 63 6.89 0.33 -0.27
CA THR A 63 5.60 0.67 -0.84
C THR A 63 4.51 0.53 0.24
N LEU A 64 3.65 1.55 0.41
CA LEU A 64 2.54 1.55 1.38
C LEU A 64 1.66 0.28 1.29
N VAL A 65 1.61 -0.33 0.10
CA VAL A 65 1.07 -1.67 -0.21
C VAL A 65 1.55 -2.77 0.76
N LYS A 66 2.72 -2.63 1.39
CA LYS A 66 3.27 -3.60 2.36
C LYS A 66 3.38 -3.07 3.79
N LYS A 67 2.99 -1.82 4.07
CA LYS A 67 3.16 -1.21 5.40
C LYS A 67 2.25 -1.83 6.46
N PHE A 68 1.12 -2.42 6.07
CA PHE A 68 0.23 -3.13 6.97
C PHE A 68 -0.40 -4.32 6.23
N PRO A 69 -0.43 -5.54 6.80
CA PRO A 69 -1.34 -6.55 6.29
C PRO A 69 -2.76 -5.99 6.37
N LEU A 70 -3.54 -6.17 5.30
CA LEU A 70 -4.96 -5.83 5.34
C LEU A 70 -5.64 -6.88 6.21
N ILE A 71 -6.11 -6.47 7.38
CA ILE A 71 -6.82 -7.33 8.33
C ILE A 71 -8.31 -6.96 8.32
N ASN A 72 -8.62 -5.67 8.23
CA ASN A 72 -9.97 -5.15 8.17
C ASN A 72 -9.98 -3.85 7.36
N ILE A 73 -10.44 -3.94 6.11
CA ILE A 73 -10.39 -2.80 5.18
C ILE A 73 -11.26 -1.62 5.66
N SER A 74 -12.38 -1.85 6.35
CA SER A 74 -13.24 -0.78 6.87
C SER A 74 -12.54 0.04 7.98
N LYS A 75 -11.73 -0.62 8.82
CA LYS A 75 -10.90 0.04 9.85
C LYS A 75 -9.70 0.75 9.23
N GLN A 76 -9.13 0.23 8.13
CA GLN A 76 -7.93 0.74 7.47
C GLN A 76 -8.20 1.65 6.27
N ARG A 77 -9.46 2.11 6.09
CA ARG A 77 -9.89 2.82 4.86
C ARG A 77 -9.07 4.05 4.49
N PHE A 78 -8.61 4.85 5.47
CA PHE A 78 -7.84 6.06 5.17
C PHE A 78 -6.47 5.73 4.57
N ASP A 79 -5.79 4.72 5.10
CA ASP A 79 -4.53 4.24 4.53
C ASP A 79 -4.74 3.63 3.15
N ILE A 80 -5.85 2.91 2.96
CA ILE A 80 -6.22 2.31 1.68
C ILE A 80 -6.48 3.39 0.62
N TYR A 81 -7.15 4.50 0.96
CA TYR A 81 -7.40 5.59 0.02
C TYR A 81 -6.10 6.20 -0.51
N ILE A 82 -5.12 6.43 0.37
CA ILE A 82 -3.79 6.93 -0.01
C ILE A 82 -3.07 5.95 -0.95
N VAL A 83 -3.27 4.65 -0.77
CA VAL A 83 -2.70 3.62 -1.66
C VAL A 83 -3.45 3.57 -3.00
N ALA A 84 -4.78 3.63 -2.98
CA ALA A 84 -5.63 3.54 -4.15
C ALA A 84 -5.37 4.68 -5.14
N GLU A 85 -5.08 5.90 -4.67
CA GLU A 85 -4.69 7.04 -5.51
C GLU A 85 -3.44 6.76 -6.38
N LYS A 86 -2.62 5.78 -6.01
CA LYS A 86 -1.34 5.46 -6.67
C LYS A 86 -1.38 4.15 -7.46
N LEU A 87 -2.50 3.43 -7.43
CA LEU A 87 -2.66 2.14 -8.09
C LEU A 87 -3.74 2.22 -9.16
N ASP A 88 -3.50 1.58 -10.29
CA ASP A 88 -4.57 1.24 -11.22
C ASP A 88 -5.51 0.19 -10.61
N LEU A 89 -6.76 0.16 -11.09
CA LEU A 89 -7.81 -0.72 -10.56
C LEU A 89 -7.39 -2.21 -10.50
N PRO A 90 -6.81 -2.82 -11.56
CA PRO A 90 -6.29 -4.18 -11.50
C PRO A 90 -5.28 -4.40 -10.37
N SER A 91 -4.34 -3.47 -10.19
CA SER A 91 -3.35 -3.54 -9.11
C SER A 91 -3.96 -3.40 -7.73
N LEU A 92 -4.97 -2.54 -7.56
CA LEU A 92 -5.69 -2.40 -6.30
C LEU A 92 -6.42 -3.69 -5.91
N LEU A 93 -7.16 -4.28 -6.84
CA LEU A 93 -7.87 -5.55 -6.59
C LEU A 93 -6.89 -6.69 -6.28
N LYS A 94 -5.78 -6.77 -7.03
CA LYS A 94 -4.71 -7.73 -6.76
C LYS A 94 -4.10 -7.51 -5.37
N TRP A 95 -3.94 -6.25 -4.94
CA TRP A 95 -3.45 -5.95 -3.61
C TRP A 95 -4.39 -6.48 -2.53
N PHE A 96 -5.70 -6.26 -2.64
CA PHE A 96 -6.69 -6.82 -1.71
C PHE A 96 -6.65 -8.36 -1.70
N SER A 97 -6.49 -8.99 -2.87
CA SER A 97 -6.39 -10.44 -3.02
C SER A 97 -5.16 -11.06 -2.36
N ASN A 98 -4.10 -10.30 -2.08
CA ASN A 98 -2.93 -10.80 -1.37
C ASN A 98 -3.21 -11.06 0.13
N TYR A 99 -4.27 -10.48 0.68
CA TYR A 99 -4.56 -10.50 2.12
C TYR A 99 -5.96 -11.05 2.45
N GLY A 100 -6.80 -11.26 1.43
CA GLY A 100 -8.13 -11.79 1.60
C GLY A 100 -8.77 -12.18 0.27
N GLU A 101 -9.93 -12.81 0.34
CA GLU A 101 -10.72 -13.17 -0.83
C GLU A 101 -11.55 -11.97 -1.28
N VAL A 102 -11.45 -11.58 -2.55
CA VAL A 102 -12.28 -10.52 -3.18
C VAL A 102 -13.37 -11.18 -4.02
N LYS A 103 -14.63 -10.87 -3.74
CA LYS A 103 -15.79 -11.38 -4.49
C LYS A 103 -16.63 -10.22 -5.02
N LEU A 104 -16.85 -10.18 -6.33
CA LEU A 104 -17.83 -9.28 -6.95
C LEU A 104 -19.24 -9.80 -6.64
N LYS A 105 -20.08 -8.97 -6.01
CA LYS A 105 -21.49 -9.31 -5.73
C LYS A 105 -22.43 -8.88 -6.84
N LYS A 106 -22.29 -7.66 -7.33
CA LYS A 106 -23.11 -7.11 -8.41
C LYS A 106 -22.44 -5.91 -9.06
N SER A 107 -22.88 -5.60 -10.28
CA SER A 107 -22.50 -4.41 -11.03
C SER A 107 -23.76 -3.66 -11.44
N ILE A 108 -23.72 -2.34 -11.35
CA ILE A 108 -24.81 -1.45 -11.78
C ILE A 108 -24.19 -0.38 -12.66
N ASN A 109 -24.84 -0.06 -13.78
CA ASN A 109 -24.47 1.10 -14.59
C ASN A 109 -25.49 2.21 -14.33
N ILE A 110 -25.00 3.41 -14.01
CA ILE A 110 -25.81 4.61 -13.85
C ILE A 110 -25.15 5.68 -14.72
N ASP A 111 -25.88 6.16 -15.73
CA ASP A 111 -25.37 7.09 -16.74
C ASP A 111 -24.08 6.58 -17.41
N SER A 112 -22.96 7.29 -17.22
CA SER A 112 -21.64 6.93 -17.77
C SER A 112 -20.72 6.25 -16.75
N GLU A 113 -21.26 5.93 -15.56
CA GLU A 113 -20.51 5.32 -14.47
C GLU A 113 -20.91 3.86 -14.24
N ARG A 114 -19.90 3.03 -14.02
CA ARG A 114 -20.07 1.63 -13.61
C ARG A 114 -19.74 1.47 -12.13
N ILE A 115 -20.70 1.02 -11.34
CA ILE A 115 -20.57 0.78 -9.91
C ILE A 115 -20.51 -0.72 -9.65
N ASP A 116 -19.34 -1.21 -9.26
CA ASP A 116 -19.10 -2.60 -8.87
C ASP A 116 -19.10 -2.73 -7.35
N TYR A 117 -19.92 -3.64 -6.81
CA TYR A 117 -20.07 -3.91 -5.39
C TYR A 117 -19.31 -5.19 -5.04
N TYR A 118 -18.37 -5.09 -4.11
CA TYR A 118 -17.50 -6.19 -3.71
C TYR A 118 -17.68 -6.55 -2.23
N THR A 119 -17.34 -7.79 -1.94
CA THR A 119 -17.08 -8.29 -0.58
C THR A 119 -15.62 -8.70 -0.49
N TRP A 120 -14.97 -8.35 0.61
CA TRP A 120 -13.61 -8.76 0.94
C TRP A 120 -13.61 -9.54 2.25
N SER A 121 -13.05 -10.75 2.25
CA SER A 121 -12.93 -11.61 3.43
C SER A 121 -11.46 -11.80 3.79
N SER A 122 -11.05 -11.40 4.99
CA SER A 122 -9.65 -11.51 5.45
C SER A 122 -9.18 -12.97 5.53
N TYR A 123 -7.92 -13.24 5.17
CA TYR A 123 -7.27 -14.52 5.42
C TYR A 123 -6.69 -14.64 6.83
N SER A 124 -6.49 -13.51 7.51
CA SER A 124 -5.83 -13.44 8.81
C SER A 124 -6.78 -13.39 10.00
N ASP A 125 -8.06 -13.06 9.75
CA ASP A 125 -9.10 -12.92 10.78
C ASP A 125 -10.47 -13.29 10.18
N VAL A 126 -11.46 -13.56 11.02
CA VAL A 126 -12.85 -13.83 10.60
C VAL A 126 -13.57 -12.50 10.34
N CYS A 127 -13.02 -11.70 9.43
CA CYS A 127 -13.54 -10.39 9.08
C CYS A 127 -13.97 -10.33 7.61
N THR A 128 -15.24 -10.01 7.40
CA THR A 128 -15.82 -9.76 6.06
C THR A 128 -16.27 -8.31 5.98
N CYS A 129 -15.78 -7.59 4.98
CA CYS A 129 -16.09 -6.19 4.72
C CYS A 129 -16.69 -6.04 3.32
N GLU A 130 -17.37 -4.93 3.09
CA GLU A 130 -17.91 -4.60 1.77
C GLU A 130 -17.34 -3.26 1.28
N PHE A 131 -17.04 -3.17 -0.01
CA PHE A 131 -16.55 -1.95 -0.67
C PHE A 131 -17.11 -1.82 -2.09
N GLN A 132 -17.17 -0.60 -2.61
CA GLN A 132 -17.58 -0.32 -3.98
C GLN A 132 -16.45 0.31 -4.78
N ILE A 133 -16.46 0.05 -6.07
CA ILE A 133 -15.61 0.74 -7.04
C ILE A 133 -16.51 1.38 -8.08
N VAL A 134 -16.41 2.70 -8.19
CA VAL A 134 -17.05 3.47 -9.26
C VAL A 134 -16.01 3.70 -10.34
N THR A 135 -16.28 3.26 -11.56
CA THR A 135 -15.40 3.45 -12.72
C THR A 135 -16.07 4.39 -13.71
N SER A 136 -15.33 5.40 -14.15
CA SER A 136 -15.73 6.38 -15.16
C SER A 136 -14.65 6.54 -16.23
N SER A 137 -14.88 7.44 -17.20
CA SER A 137 -13.87 7.79 -18.21
C SER A 137 -12.60 8.42 -17.63
N GLU A 138 -12.68 9.01 -16.44
CA GLU A 138 -11.58 9.74 -15.79
C GLU A 138 -10.75 8.84 -14.85
N GLY A 139 -11.21 7.61 -14.57
CA GLY A 139 -10.53 6.68 -13.69
C GLY A 139 -11.50 5.91 -12.81
N TYR A 140 -11.09 5.60 -11.59
CA TYR A 140 -11.94 4.93 -10.63
C TYR A 140 -11.85 5.57 -9.24
N THR A 141 -12.93 5.44 -8.48
CA THR A 141 -12.97 5.81 -7.06
C THR A 141 -13.39 4.59 -6.25
N ILE A 142 -12.77 4.40 -5.09
CA ILE A 142 -13.12 3.35 -4.15
C ILE A 142 -13.88 3.94 -2.96
N ASN A 143 -14.97 3.27 -2.55
CA ASN A 143 -15.69 3.58 -1.33
C ASN A 143 -15.70 2.35 -0.41
N ILE A 144 -15.25 2.52 0.84
CA ILE A 144 -15.23 1.44 1.83
C ILE A 144 -16.19 1.83 2.96
N SER A 145 -17.36 1.20 2.97
CA SER A 145 -18.39 1.49 3.96
C SER A 145 -18.03 0.91 5.34
N LYS A 146 -18.49 1.58 6.40
CA LYS A 146 -18.50 1.02 7.76
C LYS A 146 -19.64 0.03 7.99
N GLU A 147 -20.71 0.13 7.21
CA GLU A 147 -21.92 -0.68 7.34
C GLU A 147 -22.21 -1.49 6.07
N PRO A 148 -22.80 -2.70 6.20
CA PRO A 148 -23.20 -3.51 5.05
C PRO A 148 -24.18 -2.75 4.14
N PHE A 149 -24.06 -2.93 2.82
CA PHE A 149 -24.89 -2.23 1.83
C PHE A 149 -26.38 -2.49 2.00
N GLU A 150 -26.75 -3.64 2.55
CA GLU A 150 -28.14 -4.01 2.81
C GLU A 150 -28.82 -3.14 3.89
N LYS A 151 -28.02 -2.53 4.79
CA LYS A 151 -28.52 -1.55 5.77
C LYS A 151 -28.62 -0.14 5.19
N ILE A 152 -27.94 0.13 4.09
CA ILE A 152 -28.04 1.39 3.34
C ILE A 152 -29.25 1.30 2.41
N LYS A 153 -30.46 1.16 2.97
CA LYS A 153 -31.71 1.24 2.21
C LYS A 153 -32.60 2.38 2.70
N LYS A 154 -32.86 3.27 1.74
CA LYS A 154 -33.93 4.26 1.63
C LYS A 154 -33.92 5.42 2.63
N VAL A 155 -33.13 6.44 2.32
CA VAL A 155 -33.71 7.79 2.42
C VAL A 155 -34.51 7.96 1.13
N SER A 156 -35.84 7.97 1.30
CA SER A 156 -36.80 8.27 0.24
C SER A 156 -37.00 9.78 0.19
#